data_AF-A0A815E5B4-F1
#
_entry.id   AF-A0A815E5B4-F1
#
_cell.length_a   1.000
_cell.length_b   1.000
_cell.length_c   1.000
_cell.angle_alpha   90.00
_cell.angle_beta   90.00
_cell.angle_gamma   90.00
#
_symmetry.space_group_name_H-M   'P 1'
#
loop_
_entity.id
_entity.type
_entity.pdbx_description
1 polymer ?
#
loop_
_entity_poly.entity_id
_entity_poly.type
_entity_poly.pdbx_seq_one_letter_code
_entity_poly.pdbx_strand_id
1 'polypeptide(L)'
;MAGATVSISTSPYIAMGLALFYDGLIQILAGLFELILGNNFHAFIFCSYASTFNFLSGVIDTSVQYKALDVFYVEWIIFTLAMLIASIRINVALIIFFFFF
;
A
#
# COMPACT_ATOMS: atom_id res chain seq x y z
N MET A 1 -10.31 -4.30 26.98
CA MET A 1 -10.25 -2.89 27.43
C MET A 1 -8.76 -2.57 27.57
N ALA A 2 -8.09 -1.83 26.70
CA ALA A 2 -8.45 -0.56 26.08
C ALA A 2 -8.15 -0.55 24.57
N GLY A 3 -9.17 -0.24 23.78
CA GLY A 3 -8.97 0.33 22.46
C GLY A 3 -8.45 1.75 22.65
N ALA A 4 -7.34 2.08 22.00
CA ALA A 4 -6.81 3.43 21.99
C ALA A 4 -7.80 4.35 21.25
N THR A 5 -8.69 5.01 22.00
CA THR A 5 -9.45 6.15 21.53
C THR A 5 -8.50 7.35 21.44
N VAL A 6 -7.70 7.40 20.38
CA VAL A 6 -7.08 8.65 19.96
C VAL A 6 -8.21 9.53 19.44
N SER A 7 -8.52 10.60 20.16
CA SER A 7 -9.45 11.64 19.72
C SER A 7 -8.86 12.33 18.49
N ILE A 8 -9.35 11.96 17.31
CA ILE A 8 -8.98 12.54 16.03
C ILE A 8 -9.67 13.90 15.91
N SER A 9 -9.13 14.93 16.57
CA SER A 9 -9.54 16.33 16.37
C SER A 9 -9.04 16.91 15.04
N THR A 10 -8.75 16.05 14.06
CA THR A 10 -8.31 16.40 12.72
C THR A 10 -9.35 15.86 11.76
N SER A 11 -9.94 16.75 10.97
CA SER A 11 -10.99 16.43 10.01
C SER A 11 -10.61 15.19 9.17
N PRO A 12 -11.33 14.05 9.28
CA PRO A 12 -10.95 12.78 8.63
C PRO A 12 -10.87 12.91 7.10
N TYR A 13 -11.51 13.94 6.55
CA TYR A 13 -11.47 14.29 5.14
C TYR A 13 -10.07 14.69 4.64
N ILE A 14 -9.21 15.25 5.49
CA ILE A 14 -7.85 15.64 5.09
C ILE A 14 -6.98 14.38 4.91
N ALA A 15 -7.07 13.44 5.84
CA ALA A 15 -6.36 12.16 5.74
C ALA A 15 -6.85 11.35 4.53
N MET A 16 -8.18 11.32 4.30
CA MET A 16 -8.77 10.66 3.13
C MET A 16 -8.30 11.31 1.82
N GLY A 17 -8.25 12.65 1.76
CA GLY A 17 -7.79 13.38 0.57
C GLY A 17 -6.31 13.14 0.29
N LEU A 18 -5.45 13.22 1.31
CA LEU A 18 -4.02 12.94 1.18
C LEU A 18 -3.78 11.53 0.68
N ALA A 19 -4.47 10.56 1.25
CA ALA A 19 -4.33 9.18 0.84
C ALA A 19 -4.77 8.91 -0.61
N LEU A 20 -5.93 9.42 -1.02
CA LEU A 20 -6.42 9.21 -2.39
C LEU A 20 -5.52 9.87 -3.44
N PHE A 21 -4.97 11.05 -3.14
CA PHE A 21 -4.14 11.78 -4.09
C PHE A 21 -2.66 11.36 -4.05
N TYR A 22 -2.05 11.26 -2.88
CA TYR A 22 -0.62 10.97 -2.72
C TYR A 22 -0.32 9.48 -2.87
N ASP A 23 -0.95 8.63 -2.06
CA ASP A 23 -0.75 7.18 -2.14
C ASP A 23 -1.45 6.58 -3.36
N GLY A 24 -2.54 7.17 -3.86
CA GLY A 24 -3.25 6.70 -5.04
C GLY A 24 -2.76 7.30 -6.36
N LEU A 25 -3.34 8.45 -6.74
CA LEU A 25 -3.22 9.02 -8.09
C LEU A 25 -1.78 9.36 -8.50
N ILE A 26 -1.04 10.04 -7.62
CA ILE A 26 0.34 10.46 -7.91
C ILE A 26 1.26 9.25 -8.02
N GLN A 27 1.05 8.25 -7.17
CA GLN A 27 1.85 7.03 -7.19
C GLN A 27 1.57 6.16 -8.44
N ILE A 28 0.32 6.08 -8.90
CA ILE A 28 -0.02 5.46 -10.21
C ILE A 28 0.69 6.20 -11.34
N LEU A 29 0.60 7.54 -11.37
CA LEU A 29 1.27 8.34 -12.39
C LEU A 29 2.79 8.12 -12.40
N ALA A 30 3.42 8.07 -11.22
CA ALA A 30 4.83 7.74 -11.10
C ALA A 30 5.15 6.34 -11.67
N GLY A 31 4.30 5.34 -11.40
CA GLY A 31 4.42 4.00 -11.98
C GLY A 31 4.31 4.00 -13.51
N LEU A 32 3.38 4.77 -14.09
CA LEU A 32 3.23 4.89 -15.54
C LEU A 32 4.44 5.56 -16.20
N PHE A 33 5.02 6.59 -15.58
CA PHE A 33 6.24 7.21 -16.09
C PHE A 33 7.43 6.24 -16.08
N GLU A 34 7.57 5.41 -15.04
CA GLU A 34 8.58 4.35 -14.99
C GLU A 34 8.34 3.27 -16.07
N LEU A 35 7.09 2.95 -16.42
CA LEU A 35 6.79 2.07 -17.57
C LEU A 35 7.26 2.68 -18.90
N ILE A 36 7.06 3.98 -19.10
CA ILE A 36 7.49 4.69 -20.31
C ILE A 36 9.02 4.71 -20.43
N LEU A 37 9.73 4.77 -19.29
CA LEU A 37 11.19 4.71 -19.21
C LEU A 37 11.76 3.28 -19.37
N GLY A 38 10.90 2.26 -19.42
CA GLY A 38 11.28 0.84 -19.58
C GLY A 38 11.54 0.09 -18.26
N ASN A 39 11.29 0.73 -17.12
CA ASN A 39 11.51 0.16 -15.78
C ASN A 39 10.25 -0.55 -15.26
N ASN A 40 9.98 -1.74 -15.80
CA ASN A 40 8.79 -2.53 -15.45
C ASN A 40 8.71 -2.93 -13.96
N PHE A 41 9.86 -3.07 -13.29
CA PHE A 41 9.91 -3.49 -11.88
C PHE A 41 9.38 -2.40 -10.94
N HIS A 42 9.92 -1.18 -11.02
CA HIS A 42 9.48 -0.06 -10.17
C HIS A 42 8.03 0.33 -10.47
N ALA A 43 7.63 0.26 -11.74
CA ALA A 43 6.25 0.50 -12.13
C ALA A 43 5.26 -0.46 -11.46
N PHE A 44 5.58 -1.76 -11.45
CA PHE A 44 4.71 -2.75 -10.82
C PHE A 44 4.60 -2.52 -9.31
N ILE A 45 5.73 -2.19 -8.68
CA ILE A 45 5.77 -1.83 -7.26
C ILE A 45 4.86 -0.62 -6.98
N PHE A 46 5.06 0.50 -7.68
CA PHE A 46 4.28 1.72 -7.43
C PHE A 46 2.78 1.53 -7.70
N CYS A 47 2.41 0.82 -8.75
CA CYS A 47 1.01 0.52 -9.03
C CYS A 47 0.36 -0.37 -7.95
N SER A 48 1.10 -1.36 -7.40
CA SER A 48 0.60 -2.20 -6.31
C SER A 48 0.39 -1.42 -5.00
N TYR A 49 1.36 -0.56 -4.62
CA TYR A 49 1.22 0.31 -3.44
C TYR A 49 0.09 1.33 -3.58
N ALA A 50 -0.22 1.77 -4.80
CA ALA A 50 -1.32 2.70 -5.02
C ALA A 50 -2.72 2.07 -4.95
N SER A 51 -2.82 0.76 -5.18
CA SER A 51 -4.09 0.03 -5.06
C SER A 51 -4.51 -0.23 -3.61
N THR A 52 -3.63 0.05 -2.64
CA THR A 52 -3.82 -0.35 -1.24
C THR A 52 -4.89 0.46 -0.49
N PHE A 53 -5.38 1.55 -1.09
CA PHE A 53 -6.20 2.55 -0.39
C PHE A 53 -7.72 2.38 -0.52
N ASN A 54 -8.25 1.15 -0.63
CA ASN A 54 -9.69 0.95 -0.90
C ASN A 54 -10.43 -0.12 -0.09
N PHE A 55 -9.90 -0.58 1.05
CA PHE A 55 -10.50 -1.75 1.72
C PHE A 55 -11.38 -1.47 2.95
N LEU A 56 -11.34 -0.28 3.55
CA LEU A 56 -12.01 -0.04 4.85
C LEU A 56 -13.27 0.83 4.80
N SER A 57 -13.58 1.52 3.70
CA SER A 57 -14.61 2.57 3.72
C SER A 57 -16.05 2.10 3.41
N GLY A 58 -16.30 0.80 3.26
CA GLY A 58 -17.60 0.29 2.77
C GLY A 58 -18.20 -0.93 3.46
N VAL A 59 -17.56 -1.51 4.48
CA VAL A 59 -18.05 -2.75 5.10
C VAL A 59 -18.84 -2.44 6.38
N ILE A 60 -20.14 -2.74 6.35
CA ILE A 60 -21.13 -2.49 7.40
C ILE A 60 -21.13 -3.57 8.50
N ASP A 61 -20.46 -4.71 8.25
CA ASP A 61 -20.34 -5.83 9.20
C ASP A 61 -18.90 -6.02 9.70
N THR A 62 -18.71 -5.82 11.00
CA THR A 62 -17.40 -5.92 11.66
C THR A 62 -16.79 -7.31 11.56
N SER A 63 -17.61 -8.36 11.49
CA SER A 63 -17.12 -9.76 11.41
C SER A 63 -16.46 -10.11 10.07
N VAL A 64 -16.94 -9.53 8.97
CA VAL A 64 -16.40 -9.75 7.62
C VAL A 64 -15.14 -8.91 7.40
N GLN A 65 -15.06 -7.75 8.04
CA GLN A 65 -13.94 -6.83 7.93
C GLN A 65 -12.63 -7.44 8.44
N TYR A 66 -12.63 -8.09 9.61
CA TYR A 66 -11.42 -8.71 10.16
C TYR A 66 -10.87 -9.83 9.26
N LYS A 67 -11.75 -10.69 8.73
CA LYS A 67 -11.33 -11.76 7.81
C LYS A 67 -10.78 -11.22 6.49
N ALA A 68 -11.38 -10.16 5.96
CA ALA A 68 -10.89 -9.51 4.75
C ALA A 68 -9.51 -8.87 4.97
N LEU A 69 -9.29 -8.26 6.14
CA LEU A 69 -8.00 -7.70 6.52
C LEU A 69 -6.92 -8.78 6.67
N ASP A 70 -7.24 -9.89 7.33
CA ASP A 70 -6.29 -11.00 7.51
C ASP A 70 -5.83 -11.57 6.15
N VAL A 71 -6.77 -11.77 5.22
CA VAL A 71 -6.45 -12.23 3.86
C VAL A 71 -5.61 -11.19 3.11
N PHE A 72 -5.98 -9.91 3.20
CA PHE A 72 -5.23 -8.83 2.60
C PHE A 72 -3.78 -8.79 3.09
N TYR A 73 -3.53 -8.90 4.40
CA TYR A 73 -2.17 -8.90 4.95
C TYR A 73 -1.36 -10.13 4.53
N VAL A 74 -1.99 -11.32 4.41
CA VAL A 74 -1.31 -12.52 3.91
C VAL A 74 -0.89 -12.34 2.45
N GLU A 75 -1.78 -11.83 1.60
CA GLU A 75 -1.46 -11.50 0.20
C GLU A 75 -0.34 -10.46 0.12
N TRP A 76 -0.36 -9.47 1.02
CA TRP A 76 0.65 -8.42 1.11
C TRP A 76 2.04 -8.96 1.49
N ILE A 77 2.11 -9.91 2.42
CA ILE A 77 3.36 -10.57 2.80
C ILE A 77 3.94 -11.37 1.63
N ILE A 78 3.09 -12.11 0.91
CA ILE A 78 3.52 -12.90 -0.25
C ILE A 78 4.06 -11.98 -1.35
N PHE A 79 3.35 -10.89 -1.64
CA PHE A 79 3.77 -9.87 -2.58
C PHE A 79 5.13 -9.26 -2.19
N THR A 80 5.28 -8.86 -0.92
CA THR A 80 6.50 -8.23 -0.42
C THR A 80 7.71 -9.18 -0.47
N LEU A 81 7.51 -10.47 -0.15
CA LEU A 81 8.54 -11.49 -0.30
C LEU A 81 8.93 -11.72 -1.76
N ALA A 82 7.96 -11.74 -2.67
CA ALA A 82 8.24 -11.86 -4.10
C ALA A 82 9.05 -10.66 -4.63
N MET A 83 8.69 -9.44 -4.21
CA MET A 83 9.44 -8.22 -4.54
C MET A 83 10.83 -8.19 -3.94
N LEU A 84 11.01 -8.69 -2.71
CA LEU A 84 12.30 -8.80 -2.07
C LEU A 84 13.25 -9.66 -2.91
N ILE A 85 12.80 -10.82 -3.39
CA ILE A 85 13.58 -11.73 -4.25
C ILE A 85 13.94 -11.05 -5.57
N ALA A 86 12.98 -10.39 -6.21
CA ALA A 86 13.20 -9.70 -7.49
C ALA A 86 14.14 -8.48 -7.34
N SER A 87 14.17 -7.84 -6.17
CA SER A 87 15.00 -6.65 -5.91
C SER A 87 16.49 -6.95 -5.73
N ILE A 88 16.89 -8.22 -5.51
CA ILE A 88 18.27 -8.64 -5.20
C ILE A 88 19.29 -8.15 -6.23
N ARG A 89 18.88 -7.99 -7.50
CA ARG A 89 19.77 -7.54 -8.59
C ARG A 89 19.56 -6.10 -9.04
N ILE A 90 18.66 -5.35 -8.40
CA ILE A 90 18.19 -4.05 -8.89
C ILE A 90 18.81 -2.92 -8.06
N ASN A 91 18.51 -2.84 -6.77
CA ASN A 91 19.00 -1.75 -5.93
C ASN A 91 19.02 -2.14 -4.45
N VAL A 92 20.14 -1.89 -3.77
CA VAL A 92 20.31 -2.18 -2.33
C VAL A 92 19.32 -1.38 -1.47
N ALA A 93 18.95 -0.16 -1.88
CA ALA A 93 17.95 0.64 -1.19
C ALA A 93 16.57 -0.01 -1.21
N LEU A 94 16.20 -0.72 -2.28
CA LEU A 94 14.92 -1.44 -2.37
C LEU A 94 14.91 -2.70 -1.50
N ILE A 95 16.04 -3.40 -1.42
CA ILE A 95 16.19 -4.56 -0.52
C ILE A 95 15.97 -4.12 0.94
N ILE A 96 16.56 -3.00 1.34
CA ILE A 96 16.38 -2.41 2.67
C ILE A 96 14.91 -2.00 2.88
N PHE A 97 14.31 -1.32 1.90
CA PHE A 97 12.91 -0.88 1.98
C PHE A 97 11.95 -2.06 2.20
N PHE A 98 12.07 -3.15 1.44
CA PHE A 98 11.20 -4.32 1.60
C PHE A 98 11.49 -5.16 2.85
N PHE A 99 12.68 -5.03 3.45
CA PHE A 99 13.01 -5.74 4.69
C PHE A 99 12.42 -5.06 5.94
N PHE A 100 12.25 -3.73 5.90
CA PHE A 100 11.69 -2.95 7.01
C PHE A 100 10.17 -2.75 6.94
N PHE A 101 9.54 -3.17 5.84
CA PHE A 101 8.10 -3.18 5.67
C PHE A 101 7.47 -4.37 6.41
#